data_AF-A0AAW2ASE5-F1
#
_entry.id   AF-A0AAW2ASE5-F1
#
_cell.length_a   1.000
_cell.length_b   1.000
_cell.length_c   1.000
_cell.angle_alpha   90.00
_cell.angle_beta   90.00
_cell.angle_gamma   90.00
#
_symmetry.space_group_name_H-M   'P 1'
#
loop_
_entity.id
_entity.type
_entity.pdbx_description
1 polymer ?
#
loop_
_entity_poly.entity_id
_entity_poly.type
_entity_poly.pdbx_seq_one_letter_code
_entity_poly.pdbx_strand_id
1 'polypeptide(L)' 'MDKPVCLIDTGSDGKLCVQQSALQILQQIQKPVVVVAVVGLYRTGKSYLMNRLAGKQT' A
#
# COMPACT_ATOMS: atom_id res chain seq x y z
N MET A 1 -1.70 -11.99 -4.70
CA MET A 1 -2.31 -10.75 -4.17
C MET A 1 -2.66 -9.91 -5.37
N ASP A 2 -3.92 -9.96 -5.77
CA ASP A 2 -4.29 -9.55 -7.13
C ASP A 2 -4.50 -8.04 -7.23
N LYS A 3 -4.79 -7.39 -6.09
CA LYS A 3 -5.04 -5.95 -5.97
C LYS A 3 -4.28 -5.36 -4.77
N PRO A 4 -3.94 -4.05 -4.82
CA PRO A 4 -3.44 -3.33 -3.66
C PRO A 4 -4.44 -3.39 -2.50
N VAL A 5 -3.94 -3.43 -1.26
CA VAL A 5 -4.74 -3.37 -0.04
C VAL A 5 -4.35 -2.12 0.73
N CYS A 6 -5.34 -1.34 1.16
CA CYS A 6 -5.12 -0.15 1.98
C CYS A 6 -4.59 -0.58 3.36
N LEU A 7 -3.45 -0.03 3.79
CA LEU A 7 -2.87 -0.31 5.12
C LEU A 7 -3.32 0.71 6.15
N ILE A 8 -3.27 1.99 5.79
CA ILE A 8 -3.70 3.12 6.61
C ILE A 8 -4.62 3.98 5.77
N ASP A 9 -5.79 4.28 6.29
CA ASP A 9 -6.74 5.21 5.69
C ASP A 9 -7.00 6.38 6.63
N THR A 10 -7.59 7.46 6.12
CA THR A 10 -8.06 8.57 6.95
C THR A 10 -9.55 8.41 7.19
N GLY A 11 -9.92 8.22 8.46
CA GLY A 11 -11.32 8.15 8.88
C GLY A 11 -12.07 9.45 8.59
N SER A 12 -13.40 9.40 8.65
CA SER A 12 -14.25 10.59 8.48
C SER A 12 -14.00 11.67 9.54
N ASP A 13 -13.43 11.29 10.69
CA ASP A 13 -12.99 12.20 11.76
C ASP A 13 -11.57 12.76 11.54
N GLY A 14 -10.96 12.49 10.39
CA GLY A 14 -9.62 12.96 10.02
C GLY A 14 -8.48 12.18 10.68
N LYS A 15 -8.77 11.13 11.47
CA LYS A 15 -7.73 10.33 12.13
C LYS A 15 -7.20 9.24 11.21
N LEU A 16 -5.97 8.84 11.46
CA LEU A 16 -5.36 7.70 10.78
C LEU A 16 -5.87 6.39 11.38
N CYS A 17 -6.39 5.52 10.51
CA CYS A 17 -6.96 4.24 10.88
C CYS A 17 -6.21 3.11 10.17
N VAL A 18 -5.66 2.18 10.95
CA VAL A 18 -5.00 0.99 10.42
C VAL A 18 -6.06 -0.03 9.99
N GLN A 19 -5.90 -0.58 8.80
CA GLN A 19 -6.83 -1.58 8.26
C GLN A 19 -6.45 -2.98 8.76
N GLN A 20 -7.34 -3.59 9.56
CA GLN A 20 -7.08 -4.89 10.18
C GLN A 20 -6.84 -6.00 9.15
N SER A 21 -7.49 -5.94 8.00
CA SER A 21 -7.30 -6.90 6.90
C SER A 21 -5.88 -6.85 6.32
N ALA A 22 -5.27 -5.65 6.24
CA ALA A 22 -3.89 -5.50 5.81
C ALA A 22 -2.90 -6.06 6.84
N LEU A 23 -3.15 -5.81 8.13
CA LEU A 23 -2.32 -6.35 9.21
C LEU A 23 -2.30 -7.88 9.22
N GLN A 24 -3.46 -8.52 9.01
CA GLN A 24 -3.56 -9.97 8.95
C GLN A 24 -2.68 -10.55 7.83
N ILE A 25 -2.64 -9.90 6.66
CA ILE A 25 -1.76 -10.30 5.55
C ILE A 25 -0.28 -10.14 5.96
N LEU A 26 0.09 -9.00 6.56
CA LEU A 26 1.47 -8.75 6.97
C LEU A 26 1.95 -9.75 8.03
N GLN A 27 1.10 -10.12 8.99
CA GLN A 27 1.42 -11.11 10.04
C GLN A 27 1.70 -12.51 9.49
N GLN A 28 1.17 -12.85 8.31
CA GLN A 28 1.41 -14.14 7.66
C GLN A 28 2.76 -14.19 6.92
N ILE A 29 3.42 -13.06 6.69
CA ILE A 29 4.70 -13.00 5.97
C ILE A 29 5.85 -13.27 6.95
N GLN A 30 6.41 -14.48 6.90
CA GLN A 30 7.52 -14.89 7.78
C GLN A 30 8.91 -14.63 7.21
N LYS A 31 9.00 -14.35 5.90
CA LYS A 31 10.27 -14.09 5.23
C LYS A 31 10.68 -12.61 5.42
N PRO A 32 12.00 -12.30 5.42
CA PRO A 32 12.45 -10.92 5.34
C PRO A 32 11.85 -10.20 4.14
N VAL A 33 11.43 -8.94 4.33
CA VAL A 33 10.82 -8.12 3.30
C VAL A 33 11.64 -6.86 3.04
N VAL A 34 11.61 -6.39 1.80
CA VAL A 34 12.10 -5.07 1.43
C VAL A 34 10.89 -4.16 1.29
N VAL A 35 10.89 -3.03 2.01
CA VAL A 35 9.80 -2.05 1.99
C VAL A 35 10.20 -0.88 1.12
N VAL A 36 9.37 -0.57 0.12
CA VAL A 36 9.53 0.61 -0.76
C VAL A 36 8.29 1.49 -0.59
N ALA A 37 8.51 2.78 -0.31
CA ALA A 37 7.45 3.78 -0.18
C ALA A 37 7.64 4.87 -1.24
N VAL A 38 6.53 5.28 -1.87
CA VAL A 38 6.50 6.37 -2.86
C VAL A 38 5.56 7.46 -2.35
N VAL A 39 6.09 8.66 -2.15
CA VAL A 39 5.35 9.83 -1.63
C VAL A 39 5.41 10.99 -2.62
N GLY A 40 4.42 11.89 -2.55
CA GLY A 40 4.35 13.06 -3.43
C GLY A 40 2.91 13.54 -3.69
N LEU A 41 2.79 14.72 -4.28
CA LEU A 41 1.52 15.41 -4.53
C LEU A 41 0.50 14.53 -5.29
N TYR A 42 -0.79 14.81 -5.10
CA TYR A 42 -1.84 14.07 -5.79
C TYR A 42 -1.66 14.15 -7.32
N ARG A 43 -1.91 13.04 -8.03
CA ARG A 43 -1.79 12.91 -9.50
C ARG A 43 -0.40 13.12 -10.12
N THR A 44 0.68 12.85 -9.39
CA THR A 44 2.06 12.85 -9.94
C THR A 44 2.58 11.50 -10.47
N GLY A 45 1.69 10.55 -10.80
CA GLY A 45 2.11 9.24 -11.36
C GLY A 45 2.66 8.22 -10.35
N LYS A 46 2.48 8.44 -9.04
CA LYS A 46 2.95 7.49 -8.00
C LYS A 46 2.45 6.06 -8.19
N SER A 47 1.17 5.87 -8.51
CA SER A 47 0.59 4.55 -8.77
C SER A 47 1.21 3.90 -10.00
N TYR A 48 1.48 4.67 -11.05
CA TYR A 48 2.17 4.19 -12.25
C TYR A 48 3.55 3.62 -11.92
N LEU A 49 4.36 4.34 -11.14
CA LEU A 49 5.66 3.85 -10.69
C LEU A 49 5.54 2.57 -9.86
N MET A 50 4.57 2.52 -8.93
CA MET A 50 4.34 1.31 -8.11
C MET A 50 3.91 0.11 -8.96
N ASN A 51 3.08 0.30 -9.98
CA ASN A 51 2.66 -0.77 -10.88
C ASN A 51 3.87 -1.31 -11.69
N ARG A 52 4.73 -0.40 -12.18
CA ARG A 52 5.98 -0.79 -12.85
C ARG A 52 6.92 -1.58 -11.93
N LEU A 53 7.08 -1.16 -10.68
CA LEU A 53 7.88 -1.90 -9.68
C LEU A 53 7.29 -3.28 -9.37
N ALA A 54 5.97 -3.41 -9.38
CA ALA A 54 5.27 -4.68 -9.21
C ALA A 54 5.24 -5.55 -10.48
N GLY A 55 5.90 -5.11 -11.57
CA GLY A 55 5.89 -5.82 -12.87
C GLY A 55 4.53 -5.80 -13.59
N LYS A 56 3.61 -4.90 -13.20
CA LYS A 56 2.28 -4.73 -13.82
C LYS A 56 2.28 -3.55 -14.80
N GLN A 57 1.48 -3.66 -15.86
CA GLN A 57 1.35 -2.59 -16.88
C GLN A 57 0.16 -1.66 -16.63
N THR A 58 -0.73 -2.03 -15.71
CA THR A 58 -1.94 -1.29 -15.32
C THR A 58 -1.87 -0.88 -13.87
#